data_AF-A0A5M3YVV6-F1
#
_entry.id   AF-A0A5M3YVV6-F1
#
_cell.length_a   1.000
_cell.length_b   1.000
_cell.length_c   1.000
_cell.angle_alpha   90.00
_cell.angle_beta   90.00
_cell.angle_gamma   90.00
#
_symmetry.space_group_name_H-M   'P 1'
#
loop_
_entity.id
_entity.type
_entity.pdbx_description
1 polymer ?
#
loop_
_entity_poly.entity_id
_entity_poly.type
_entity_poly.pdbx_seq_one_letter_code
_entity_poly.pdbx_strand_id
1 'polypeptide(L)'
;MSKLSSGLKALINSPAARPNTVPAPRNIQSVYQHIQQTAVANNVSRPSWLALSTAATMTMNSPDSLTALFHLAAHSQSPAETVAIAELMREVGLKCISFNGIPRTINCLNAFKASLPASVADALSRTPTRTPSPANIAAISARGRALWDSIYRPFERKLYDKLADSHPDLPVHILHANYGALLSDPAGRTTGANVGRVATSVVAIACLRAQTGVAPQVLSHVFGLRKALEDGSWVEDAETEAGAKWLASEEGNRWILESVDRIVEAIGQGEGSNFAPGFAAKL
;
A
#
# COMPACT_ATOMS: atom_id res chain seq x y z
N MET A 1 12.59 34.41 -9.00
CA MET A 1 12.62 33.28 -8.04
C MET A 1 13.30 33.73 -6.76
N SER A 2 12.65 33.58 -5.61
CA SER A 2 13.26 33.87 -4.31
C SER A 2 14.42 32.90 -4.04
N LYS A 3 15.63 33.39 -3.75
CA LYS A 3 16.77 32.56 -3.36
C LYS A 3 16.69 32.26 -1.86
N LEU A 4 16.81 30.99 -1.48
CA LEU A 4 16.90 30.59 -0.07
C LEU A 4 18.30 30.93 0.48
N SER A 5 18.34 31.45 1.71
CA SER A 5 19.60 31.66 2.45
C SER A 5 20.29 30.32 2.75
N SER A 6 21.60 30.35 2.96
CA SER A 6 22.38 29.17 3.37
C SER A 6 21.86 28.57 4.68
N GLY A 7 21.54 29.42 5.66
CA GLY A 7 20.99 28.99 6.95
C GLY A 7 19.65 28.26 6.82
N LEU A 8 18.74 28.74 5.97
CA LEU A 8 17.47 28.06 5.73
C LEU A 8 17.65 26.71 5.03
N LYS A 9 18.57 26.63 4.05
CA LYS A 9 18.91 25.35 3.41
C LYS A 9 19.51 24.36 4.41
N ALA A 10 20.37 24.81 5.31
CA ALA A 10 20.95 23.97 6.35
C ALA A 10 19.87 23.44 7.32
N LEU A 11 18.92 24.30 7.71
CA LEU A 11 17.83 23.90 8.60
C LEU A 11 16.90 22.85 7.97
N ILE A 12 16.53 23.02 6.69
CA ILE A 12 15.71 22.03 5.95
C ILE A 12 16.43 20.67 5.89
N ASN A 13 17.76 20.68 5.74
CA ASN A 13 18.58 19.47 5.65
C ASN A 13 19.14 19.02 7.01
N SER A 14 18.60 19.53 8.13
CA SER A 14 19.08 19.16 9.46
C SER A 14 18.92 17.65 9.70
N PRO A 15 19.94 16.96 10.24
CA PRO A 15 19.85 15.52 10.55
C PRO A 15 18.65 15.16 11.43
N ALA A 16 18.27 16.05 12.36
CA ALA A 16 17.12 15.84 13.25
C ALA A 16 15.79 15.76 12.50
N ALA A 17 15.68 16.39 11.32
CA ALA A 17 14.49 16.34 10.48
C ALA A 17 14.41 15.09 9.61
N ARG A 18 15.47 14.26 9.57
CA ARG A 18 15.58 13.06 8.73
C ARG A 18 15.09 13.32 7.27
N PRO A 19 15.69 14.29 6.55
CA PRO A 19 15.13 14.83 5.30
C PRO A 19 15.20 13.87 4.10
N ASN A 20 15.97 12.79 4.20
CA ASN A 20 16.25 11.86 3.11
C ASN A 20 15.44 10.57 3.22
N THR A 21 15.37 9.83 2.12
CA THR A 21 14.86 8.45 2.09
C THR A 21 15.76 7.51 2.90
N VAL A 22 15.22 6.36 3.32
CA VAL A 22 15.99 5.35 4.06
C VAL A 22 16.66 4.38 3.09
N PRO A 23 17.98 4.15 3.21
CA PRO A 23 18.69 3.22 2.33
C PRO A 23 18.21 1.78 2.54
N ALA A 24 18.37 0.95 1.52
CA ALA A 24 18.08 -0.47 1.63
C ALA A 24 19.07 -1.15 2.60
N PRO A 25 18.59 -1.93 3.59
CA PRO A 25 19.48 -2.70 4.43
C PRO A 25 19.98 -3.94 3.68
N ARG A 26 21.19 -4.42 4.02
CA ARG A 26 21.87 -5.52 3.30
C ARG A 26 21.04 -6.82 3.26
N ASN A 27 20.23 -7.06 4.27
CA ASN A 27 19.40 -8.26 4.41
C ASN A 27 17.98 -8.10 3.83
N ILE A 28 17.63 -6.99 3.18
CA ILE A 28 16.22 -6.78 2.77
C ILE A 28 15.73 -7.86 1.80
N GLN A 29 16.60 -8.33 0.90
CA GLN A 29 16.24 -9.36 -0.07
C GLN A 29 15.86 -10.68 0.62
N SER A 30 16.57 -11.07 1.69
CA SER A 30 16.25 -12.29 2.42
C SER A 30 14.94 -12.17 3.21
N VAL A 31 14.62 -10.96 3.70
CA VAL A 31 13.32 -10.67 4.32
C VAL A 31 12.18 -10.88 3.33
N TYR A 32 12.27 -10.31 2.12
CA TYR A 32 11.23 -10.50 1.10
C TYR A 32 11.16 -11.95 0.61
N GLN A 33 12.30 -12.64 0.46
CA GLN A 33 12.32 -14.06 0.10
C GLN A 33 11.59 -14.92 1.13
N HIS A 34 11.80 -14.65 2.42
CA HIS A 34 11.08 -15.35 3.48
C HIS A 34 9.56 -15.13 3.39
N ILE A 35 9.13 -13.87 3.20
CA ILE A 35 7.71 -13.53 3.02
C ILE A 35 7.13 -14.26 1.81
N GLN A 36 7.83 -14.26 0.67
CA GLN A 36 7.43 -14.98 -0.54
C GLN A 36 7.30 -16.49 -0.30
N GLN A 37 8.27 -17.11 0.36
CA GLN A 37 8.25 -18.56 0.65
C GLN A 37 7.07 -18.93 1.53
N THR A 38 6.81 -18.18 2.61
CA THR A 38 5.65 -18.41 3.47
C THR A 38 4.33 -18.17 2.73
N ALA A 39 4.25 -17.14 1.90
CA ALA A 39 3.07 -16.88 1.07
C ALA A 39 2.76 -18.06 0.15
N VAL A 40 3.75 -18.53 -0.61
CA VAL A 40 3.61 -19.66 -1.53
C VAL A 40 3.21 -20.94 -0.79
N ALA A 41 3.85 -21.23 0.35
CA ALA A 41 3.54 -22.41 1.17
C ALA A 41 2.09 -22.42 1.69
N ASN A 42 1.45 -21.25 1.78
CA ASN A 42 0.07 -21.09 2.24
C ASN A 42 -0.90 -20.67 1.12
N ASN A 43 -0.53 -20.88 -0.14
CA ASN A 43 -1.38 -20.60 -1.32
C ASN A 43 -1.75 -19.11 -1.52
N VAL A 44 -1.02 -18.19 -0.91
CA VAL A 44 -1.21 -16.74 -1.13
C VAL A 44 -0.63 -16.35 -2.48
N SER A 45 -1.42 -15.65 -3.29
CA SER A 45 -1.01 -15.23 -4.63
C SER A 45 0.18 -14.26 -4.60
N ARG A 46 0.92 -14.20 -5.72
CA ARG A 46 2.00 -13.20 -5.90
C ARG A 46 1.49 -11.77 -5.72
N PRO A 47 0.37 -11.35 -6.34
CA PRO A 47 -0.13 -10.01 -6.14
C PRO A 47 -0.32 -9.60 -4.67
N SER A 48 -0.82 -10.49 -3.81
CA SER A 48 -1.06 -10.15 -2.40
C SER A 48 0.20 -9.98 -1.56
N TRP A 49 1.16 -10.91 -1.62
CA TRP A 49 2.40 -10.76 -0.84
C TRP A 49 3.28 -9.62 -1.39
N LEU A 50 3.22 -9.37 -2.71
CA LEU A 50 3.91 -8.25 -3.33
C LEU A 50 3.26 -6.92 -2.93
N ALA A 51 1.93 -6.84 -2.87
CA ALA A 51 1.22 -5.66 -2.40
C ALA A 51 1.52 -5.35 -0.93
N LEU A 52 1.52 -6.36 -0.06
CA LEU A 52 1.96 -6.25 1.34
C LEU A 52 3.36 -5.63 1.44
N SER A 53 4.31 -6.26 0.74
CA SER A 53 5.73 -5.90 0.83
C SER A 53 5.99 -4.50 0.26
N THR A 54 5.32 -4.14 -0.84
CA THR A 54 5.40 -2.82 -1.46
C THR A 54 4.86 -1.74 -0.52
N ALA A 55 3.67 -1.95 0.05
CA ALA A 55 3.01 -0.97 0.92
C ALA A 55 3.80 -0.69 2.21
N ALA A 56 4.33 -1.73 2.85
CA ALA A 56 5.20 -1.57 4.03
C ALA A 56 6.47 -0.80 3.70
N THR A 57 7.15 -1.17 2.61
CA THR A 57 8.41 -0.54 2.17
C THR A 57 8.23 0.92 1.75
N MET A 58 7.13 1.25 1.07
CA MET A 58 6.79 2.63 0.72
C MET A 58 6.50 3.48 1.95
N THR A 59 5.83 2.91 2.95
CA THR A 59 5.58 3.60 4.22
C THR A 59 6.88 3.91 4.95
N MET A 60 7.85 2.99 4.88
CA MET A 60 9.21 3.21 5.39
C MET A 60 10.07 4.15 4.52
N ASN A 61 9.55 4.67 3.41
CA ASN A 61 10.23 5.63 2.52
C ASN A 61 11.63 5.12 2.09
N SER A 62 11.70 3.85 1.65
CA SER A 62 12.95 3.18 1.24
C SER A 62 12.88 2.70 -0.22
N PRO A 63 13.22 3.56 -1.20
CA PRO A 63 13.10 3.21 -2.62
C PRO A 63 14.06 2.11 -3.11
N ASP A 64 15.27 2.05 -2.56
CA ASP A 64 16.24 1.01 -2.95
C ASP A 64 15.73 -0.38 -2.53
N SER A 65 15.02 -0.47 -1.40
CA SER A 65 14.36 -1.70 -0.97
C SER A 65 13.22 -2.11 -1.92
N LEU A 66 12.48 -1.15 -2.50
CA LEU A 66 11.49 -1.46 -3.55
C LEU A 66 12.14 -2.02 -4.80
N THR A 67 13.32 -1.53 -5.16
CA THR A 67 14.09 -2.04 -6.30
C THR A 67 14.50 -3.50 -6.05
N ALA A 68 15.00 -3.81 -4.85
CA ALA A 68 15.32 -5.19 -4.46
C ALA A 68 14.08 -6.10 -4.48
N LEU A 69 12.92 -5.61 -4.00
CA LEU A 69 11.65 -6.34 -4.05
C LEU A 69 11.22 -6.64 -5.49
N PHE A 70 11.30 -5.65 -6.38
CA PHE A 70 10.98 -5.84 -7.80
C PHE A 70 11.88 -6.90 -8.44
N HIS A 71 13.19 -6.83 -8.22
CA HIS A 71 14.11 -7.82 -8.77
C HIS A 71 13.81 -9.24 -8.30
N LEU A 72 13.42 -9.40 -7.02
CA LEU A 72 12.99 -10.69 -6.50
C LEU A 72 11.70 -11.18 -7.19
N ALA A 73 10.67 -10.34 -7.26
CA ALA A 73 9.38 -10.70 -7.84
C ALA A 73 9.45 -10.97 -9.35
N ALA A 74 10.29 -10.21 -10.06
CA ALA A 74 10.49 -10.30 -11.49
C ALA A 74 11.52 -11.37 -11.91
N HIS A 75 12.20 -12.01 -10.96
CA HIS A 75 13.22 -13.01 -11.27
C HIS A 75 12.60 -14.17 -12.07
N SER A 76 13.25 -14.51 -13.19
CA SER A 76 12.83 -15.58 -14.11
C SER A 76 11.41 -15.44 -14.66
N GLN A 77 10.85 -14.22 -14.67
CA GLN A 77 9.55 -13.93 -15.28
C GLN A 77 9.70 -13.57 -16.76
N SER A 78 8.63 -13.74 -17.53
CA SER A 78 8.58 -13.26 -18.92
C SER A 78 8.61 -11.73 -18.96
N PRO A 79 9.04 -11.09 -20.07
CA PRO A 79 9.05 -9.63 -20.18
C PRO A 79 7.69 -8.98 -19.89
N ALA A 80 6.60 -9.59 -20.37
CA ALA A 80 5.25 -9.10 -20.13
C ALA A 80 4.87 -9.16 -18.64
N GLU A 81 5.24 -10.24 -17.96
CA GLU A 81 4.99 -10.40 -16.53
C GLU A 81 5.87 -9.45 -15.69
N THR A 82 7.12 -9.23 -16.08
CA THR A 82 7.98 -8.23 -15.44
C THR A 82 7.36 -6.83 -15.48
N VAL A 83 6.75 -6.45 -16.61
CA VAL A 83 6.00 -5.18 -16.74
C VAL A 83 4.76 -5.18 -15.85
N ALA A 84 3.99 -6.27 -15.82
CA ALA A 84 2.80 -6.39 -14.97
C ALA A 84 3.13 -6.26 -13.47
N ILE A 85 4.25 -6.84 -13.02
CA ILE A 85 4.77 -6.69 -11.65
C ILE A 85 5.10 -5.22 -11.35
N ALA A 86 5.79 -4.53 -12.26
CA ALA A 86 6.09 -3.11 -12.07
C ALA A 86 4.82 -2.24 -12.03
N GLU A 87 3.83 -2.53 -12.89
CA GLU A 87 2.54 -1.84 -12.87
C GLU A 87 1.76 -2.08 -11.57
N LEU A 88 1.77 -3.31 -11.04
CA LEU A 88 1.14 -3.62 -9.76
C LEU A 88 1.82 -2.87 -8.62
N MET A 89 3.15 -2.88 -8.55
CA MET A 89 3.89 -2.14 -7.51
C MET A 89 3.62 -0.63 -7.59
N ARG A 90 3.53 -0.07 -8.80
CA ARG A 90 3.16 1.35 -9.02
C ARG A 90 1.74 1.65 -8.55
N GLU A 91 0.78 0.79 -8.87
CA GLU A 91 -0.61 0.97 -8.47
C GLU A 91 -0.79 0.82 -6.95
N VAL A 92 -0.16 -0.19 -6.33
CA VAL A 92 -0.10 -0.33 -4.86
C VAL A 92 0.46 0.94 -4.24
N GLY A 93 1.55 1.46 -4.81
CA GLY A 93 2.18 2.67 -4.31
C GLY A 93 1.35 3.93 -4.43
N LEU A 94 0.53 4.03 -5.48
CA LEU A 94 -0.46 5.09 -5.59
C LEU A 94 -1.52 4.96 -4.48
N LYS A 95 -2.05 3.76 -4.24
CA LYS A 95 -3.05 3.50 -3.18
C LYS A 95 -2.51 3.78 -1.76
N CYS A 96 -1.20 3.67 -1.55
CA CYS A 96 -0.59 4.01 -0.26
C CYS A 96 -0.83 5.47 0.18
N ILE A 97 -1.15 6.39 -0.76
CA ILE A 97 -1.42 7.80 -0.46
C ILE A 97 -2.49 7.97 0.63
N SER A 98 -3.53 7.13 0.64
CA SER A 98 -4.61 7.19 1.64
C SER A 98 -4.13 6.95 3.06
N PHE A 99 -2.95 6.37 3.24
CA PHE A 99 -2.44 5.95 4.54
C PHE A 99 -1.14 6.69 4.88
N ASN A 100 -0.11 6.63 4.03
CA ASN A 100 1.22 7.18 4.32
C ASN A 100 1.48 8.59 3.73
N GLY A 101 0.52 9.13 2.97
CA GLY A 101 0.59 10.47 2.41
C GLY A 101 1.41 10.62 1.12
N ILE A 102 1.12 11.71 0.40
CA ILE A 102 1.66 11.99 -0.94
C ILE A 102 3.20 12.05 -0.99
N PRO A 103 3.92 12.70 -0.06
CA PRO A 103 5.37 12.90 -0.21
C PRO A 103 6.19 11.59 -0.29
N ARG A 104 5.86 10.59 0.56
CA ARG A 104 6.54 9.29 0.54
C ARG A 104 6.23 8.51 -0.73
N THR A 105 4.97 8.56 -1.19
CA THR A 105 4.59 7.99 -2.49
C THR A 105 5.36 8.64 -3.64
N ILE A 106 5.52 9.97 -3.65
CA ILE A 106 6.31 10.68 -4.68
C ILE A 106 7.76 10.19 -4.68
N ASN A 107 8.42 10.18 -3.51
CA ASN A 107 9.81 9.75 -3.38
C ASN A 107 9.99 8.32 -3.93
N CYS A 108 9.16 7.39 -3.44
CA CYS A 108 9.26 5.99 -3.79
C CYS A 108 8.92 5.72 -5.25
N LEU A 109 7.83 6.27 -5.80
CA LEU A 109 7.45 6.00 -7.20
C LEU A 109 8.43 6.64 -8.20
N ASN A 110 8.97 7.82 -7.90
CA ASN A 110 9.96 8.46 -8.76
C ASN A 110 11.25 7.64 -8.83
N ALA A 111 11.80 7.30 -7.67
CA ALA A 111 13.04 6.51 -7.59
C ALA A 111 12.82 5.09 -8.13
N PHE A 112 11.68 4.46 -7.85
CA PHE A 112 11.33 3.15 -8.39
C PHE A 112 11.28 3.17 -9.92
N LYS A 113 10.58 4.14 -10.54
CA LYS A 113 10.55 4.25 -12.00
C LYS A 113 11.97 4.42 -12.57
N ALA A 114 12.82 5.20 -11.91
CA ALA A 114 14.19 5.46 -12.35
C ALA A 114 15.12 4.25 -12.21
N SER A 115 14.81 3.29 -11.32
CA SER A 115 15.61 2.08 -11.12
C SER A 115 15.21 0.91 -12.02
N LEU A 116 14.07 0.98 -12.70
CA LEU A 116 13.61 -0.07 -13.60
C LEU A 116 14.50 -0.18 -14.85
N PRO A 117 14.72 -1.40 -15.40
CA PRO A 117 15.33 -1.56 -16.71
C PRO A 117 14.56 -0.79 -17.78
N ALA A 118 15.27 -0.22 -18.76
CA ALA A 118 14.65 0.61 -19.81
C ALA A 118 13.51 -0.11 -20.55
N SER A 119 13.68 -1.40 -20.87
CA SER A 119 12.65 -2.23 -21.51
C SER A 119 11.35 -2.33 -20.70
N VAL A 120 11.45 -2.30 -19.37
CA VAL A 120 10.30 -2.30 -18.47
C VAL A 120 9.72 -0.90 -18.39
N ALA A 121 10.56 0.10 -18.09
CA ALA A 121 10.15 1.50 -17.91
C ALA A 121 9.45 2.10 -19.14
N ASP A 122 9.87 1.70 -20.35
CA ASP A 122 9.26 2.15 -21.60
C ASP A 122 7.92 1.50 -21.91
N ALA A 123 7.72 0.24 -21.46
CA ALA A 123 6.50 -0.52 -21.64
C ALA A 123 5.40 -0.19 -20.61
N LEU A 124 5.73 0.61 -19.60
CA LEU A 124 4.79 1.05 -18.56
C LEU A 124 3.64 1.90 -19.12
N SER A 125 2.47 1.78 -18.48
CA SER A 125 1.30 2.62 -18.73
C SER A 125 1.60 4.10 -18.46
N ARG A 126 1.22 4.94 -19.42
CA ARG A 126 1.35 6.41 -19.40
C ARG A 126 0.00 7.13 -19.45
N THR A 127 -1.11 6.40 -19.58
CA THR A 127 -2.45 6.97 -19.74
C THR A 127 -3.16 7.10 -18.39
N PRO A 128 -3.56 8.32 -17.97
CA PRO A 128 -4.35 8.49 -16.76
C PRO A 128 -5.73 7.83 -16.87
N THR A 129 -6.15 7.10 -15.84
CA THR A 129 -7.44 6.37 -15.81
C THR A 129 -8.41 6.86 -14.71
N ARG A 130 -8.00 7.88 -13.94
CA ARG A 130 -8.75 8.38 -12.77
C ARG A 130 -9.21 9.84 -12.89
N THR A 131 -9.06 10.46 -14.07
CA THR A 131 -9.50 11.85 -14.27
C THR A 131 -11.01 11.96 -14.05
N PRO A 132 -11.47 12.74 -13.05
CA PRO A 132 -12.89 12.92 -12.83
C PRO A 132 -13.50 13.77 -13.95
N SER A 133 -14.70 13.43 -14.35
CA SER A 133 -15.52 14.19 -15.30
C SER A 133 -17.00 14.12 -14.90
N PRO A 134 -17.85 15.05 -15.36
CA PRO A 134 -19.28 14.96 -15.12
C PRO A 134 -19.88 13.61 -15.54
N ALA A 135 -19.33 12.96 -16.58
CA ALA A 135 -19.80 11.68 -17.09
C ALA A 135 -19.44 10.48 -16.19
N ASN A 136 -18.36 10.56 -15.39
CA ASN A 136 -17.90 9.41 -14.59
C ASN A 136 -18.02 9.63 -13.07
N ILE A 137 -18.21 10.86 -12.58
CA ILE A 137 -18.14 11.17 -11.15
C ILE A 137 -19.15 10.39 -10.30
N ALA A 138 -20.35 10.14 -10.84
CA ALA A 138 -21.34 9.30 -10.18
C ALA A 138 -20.85 7.85 -10.02
N ALA A 139 -20.21 7.29 -11.05
CA ALA A 139 -19.62 5.96 -11.00
C ALA A 139 -18.42 5.90 -10.04
N ILE A 140 -17.64 6.98 -9.91
CA ILE A 140 -16.56 7.10 -8.90
C ILE A 140 -17.13 7.01 -7.49
N SER A 141 -18.18 7.78 -7.21
CA SER A 141 -18.83 7.76 -5.91
C SER A 141 -19.48 6.42 -5.60
N ALA A 142 -20.14 5.79 -6.58
CA ALA A 142 -20.81 4.51 -6.41
C ALA A 142 -19.84 3.37 -6.06
N ARG A 143 -18.71 3.26 -6.78
CA ARG A 143 -17.69 2.23 -6.46
C ARG A 143 -17.00 2.49 -5.11
N GLY A 144 -16.80 3.76 -4.74
CA GLY A 144 -16.28 4.11 -3.41
C GLY A 144 -17.23 3.68 -2.30
N ARG A 145 -18.53 3.94 -2.49
CA ARG A 145 -19.61 3.48 -1.61
C ARG A 145 -19.62 1.96 -1.46
N ALA A 146 -19.59 1.23 -2.58
CA ALA A 146 -19.56 -0.23 -2.59
C ALA A 146 -18.33 -0.80 -1.87
N LEU A 147 -17.15 -0.25 -2.12
CA LEU A 147 -15.91 -0.68 -1.44
C LEU A 147 -15.99 -0.42 0.07
N TRP A 148 -16.46 0.76 0.48
CA TRP A 148 -16.66 1.06 1.90
C TRP A 148 -17.65 0.09 2.54
N ASP A 149 -18.78 -0.19 1.91
CA ASP A 149 -19.81 -1.10 2.43
C ASP A 149 -19.24 -2.51 2.62
N SER A 150 -18.51 -3.02 1.62
CA SER A 150 -17.84 -4.32 1.71
C SER A 150 -16.83 -4.38 2.88
N ILE A 151 -16.12 -3.30 3.18
CA ILE A 151 -15.12 -3.28 4.25
C ILE A 151 -15.78 -3.12 5.64
N TYR A 152 -16.79 -2.25 5.75
CA TYR A 152 -17.27 -1.79 7.06
C TYR A 152 -18.59 -2.39 7.52
N ARG A 153 -19.30 -3.17 6.70
CA ARG A 153 -20.56 -3.79 7.11
C ARG A 153 -20.48 -4.59 8.42
N PRO A 154 -21.53 -4.59 9.26
CA PRO A 154 -22.76 -3.80 9.17
C PRO A 154 -22.65 -2.40 9.82
N PHE A 155 -21.43 -1.90 10.02
CA PHE A 155 -21.15 -0.64 10.73
C PHE A 155 -20.81 0.52 9.79
N GLU A 156 -20.99 0.35 8.48
CA GLU A 156 -20.61 1.31 7.45
C GLU A 156 -21.25 2.68 7.64
N ARG A 157 -22.54 2.73 8.01
CA ARG A 157 -23.27 3.98 8.29
C ARG A 157 -22.86 4.57 9.62
N LYS A 158 -22.81 3.74 10.67
CA LYS A 158 -22.41 4.16 12.02
C LYS A 158 -20.99 4.75 12.02
N LEU A 159 -20.06 4.17 11.27
CA LEU A 159 -18.70 4.70 11.13
C LEU A 159 -18.70 6.02 10.37
N TYR A 160 -19.47 6.13 9.28
CA TYR A 160 -19.62 7.37 8.53
C TYR A 160 -20.14 8.51 9.44
N ASP A 161 -21.23 8.27 10.17
CA ASP A 161 -21.85 9.23 11.07
C ASP A 161 -20.90 9.63 12.21
N LYS A 162 -20.17 8.67 12.78
CA LYS A 162 -19.16 8.94 13.82
C LYS A 162 -18.03 9.85 13.32
N LEU A 163 -17.60 9.68 12.06
CA LEU A 163 -16.59 10.55 11.46
C LEU A 163 -17.17 11.95 11.18
N ALA A 164 -18.44 12.04 10.74
CA ALA A 164 -19.13 13.31 10.51
C ALA A 164 -19.30 14.12 11.79
N ASP A 165 -19.54 13.46 12.92
CA ASP A 165 -19.64 14.07 14.25
C ASP A 165 -18.32 14.75 14.67
N SER A 166 -17.17 14.19 14.27
CA SER A 166 -15.86 14.82 14.51
C SER A 166 -15.60 15.99 13.54
N HIS A 167 -16.01 15.85 12.28
CA HIS A 167 -16.00 16.92 11.27
C HIS A 167 -16.89 16.52 10.08
N PRO A 168 -17.84 17.35 9.61
CA PRO A 168 -18.82 16.96 8.60
C PRO A 168 -18.19 16.55 7.25
N ASP A 169 -17.11 17.22 6.83
CA ASP A 169 -16.43 16.87 5.57
C ASP A 169 -15.49 15.65 5.66
N LEU A 170 -15.17 15.16 6.86
CA LEU A 170 -14.21 14.07 7.04
C LEU A 170 -14.65 12.78 6.32
N PRO A 171 -15.86 12.23 6.57
CA PRO A 171 -16.29 11.03 5.86
C PRO A 171 -16.59 11.30 4.37
N VAL A 172 -16.95 12.53 3.99
CA VAL A 172 -17.12 12.91 2.58
C VAL A 172 -15.80 12.77 1.83
N HIS A 173 -14.71 13.36 2.34
CA HIS A 173 -13.40 13.26 1.72
C HIS A 173 -12.83 11.84 1.75
N ILE A 174 -13.01 11.10 2.84
CA ILE A 174 -12.57 9.71 2.90
C ILE A 174 -13.33 8.88 1.85
N LEU A 175 -14.66 8.96 1.82
CA LEU A 175 -15.46 8.13 0.92
C LEU A 175 -15.19 8.45 -0.55
N HIS A 176 -15.28 9.72 -0.94
CA HIS A 176 -15.24 10.08 -2.36
C HIS A 176 -13.81 10.19 -2.89
N ALA A 177 -12.89 10.81 -2.16
CA ALA A 177 -11.52 11.04 -2.64
C ALA A 177 -10.60 9.83 -2.39
N ASN A 178 -10.75 9.14 -1.25
CA ASN A 178 -9.92 7.97 -0.95
C ASN A 178 -10.57 6.69 -1.49
N TYR A 179 -11.77 6.32 -1.04
CA TYR A 179 -12.36 5.04 -1.44
C TYR A 179 -12.81 5.06 -2.92
N GLY A 180 -13.44 6.14 -3.37
CA GLY A 180 -13.93 6.27 -4.75
C GLY A 180 -12.85 6.57 -5.78
N ALA A 181 -12.08 7.64 -5.58
CA ALA A 181 -11.12 8.08 -6.59
C ALA A 181 -9.80 7.29 -6.57
N LEU A 182 -9.37 6.77 -5.41
CA LEU A 182 -8.04 6.19 -5.24
C LEU A 182 -8.04 4.66 -5.00
N LEU A 183 -8.68 4.20 -3.92
CA LEU A 183 -8.57 2.81 -3.45
C LEU A 183 -9.39 1.82 -4.28
N SER A 184 -10.54 2.22 -4.81
CA SER A 184 -11.25 1.39 -5.79
C SER A 184 -10.53 1.38 -7.13
N ASP A 185 -10.54 0.22 -7.78
CA ASP A 185 -9.97 0.08 -9.12
C ASP A 185 -10.88 0.78 -10.16
N PRO A 186 -10.32 1.47 -11.17
CA PRO A 186 -11.14 2.11 -12.20
C PRO A 186 -11.86 1.07 -13.07
N ALA A 187 -13.14 1.30 -13.31
CA ALA A 187 -13.93 0.46 -14.18
C ALA A 187 -13.41 0.48 -15.63
N GLY A 188 -13.42 -0.67 -16.30
CA GLY A 188 -13.07 -0.79 -17.72
C GLY A 188 -11.60 -0.44 -18.05
N ARG A 189 -10.71 -0.52 -17.06
CA ARG A 189 -9.27 -0.26 -17.25
C ARG A 189 -8.67 -1.24 -18.27
N THR A 190 -7.95 -0.69 -19.26
CA THR A 190 -7.26 -1.46 -20.32
C THR A 190 -5.73 -1.43 -20.21
N THR A 191 -5.18 -0.68 -19.25
CA THR A 191 -3.73 -0.50 -19.08
C THR A 191 -3.39 -0.30 -17.60
N GLY A 192 -2.16 -0.63 -17.20
CA GLY A 192 -1.73 -0.67 -15.81
C GLY A 192 -2.19 -1.94 -15.09
N ALA A 193 -2.33 -1.88 -13.78
CA ALA A 193 -2.73 -3.03 -12.96
C ALA A 193 -3.94 -2.69 -12.08
N ASN A 194 -4.78 -3.66 -11.77
CA ASN A 194 -5.75 -3.56 -10.67
C ASN A 194 -5.15 -4.24 -9.44
N VAL A 195 -5.33 -3.65 -8.26
CA VAL A 195 -4.86 -4.29 -7.02
C VAL A 195 -5.87 -5.35 -6.57
N GLY A 196 -7.17 -5.11 -6.77
CA GLY A 196 -8.21 -5.99 -6.29
C GLY A 196 -8.62 -5.71 -4.84
N ARG A 197 -9.73 -6.30 -4.41
CA ARG A 197 -10.43 -6.05 -3.15
C ARG A 197 -9.68 -6.57 -1.91
N VAL A 198 -9.15 -7.79 -1.96
CA VAL A 198 -8.36 -8.47 -0.93
C VAL A 198 -7.04 -7.75 -0.77
N ALA A 199 -6.26 -7.60 -1.85
CA ALA A 199 -4.95 -6.97 -1.77
C ALA A 199 -5.06 -5.48 -1.41
N THR A 200 -6.14 -4.77 -1.75
CA THR A 200 -6.36 -3.40 -1.26
C THR A 200 -6.51 -3.36 0.27
N SER A 201 -7.13 -4.37 0.89
CA SER A 201 -7.17 -4.48 2.37
C SER A 201 -5.78 -4.80 2.94
N VAL A 202 -5.02 -5.68 2.28
CA VAL A 202 -3.63 -6.00 2.66
C VAL A 202 -2.74 -4.76 2.59
N VAL A 203 -2.87 -3.93 1.55
CA VAL A 203 -2.17 -2.63 1.42
C VAL A 203 -2.50 -1.71 2.59
N ALA A 204 -3.78 -1.59 2.94
CA ALA A 204 -4.21 -0.76 4.07
C ALA A 204 -3.60 -1.25 5.40
N ILE A 205 -3.70 -2.55 5.69
CA ILE A 205 -3.11 -3.16 6.90
C ILE A 205 -1.61 -2.91 6.94
N ALA A 206 -0.90 -3.14 5.82
CA ALA A 206 0.54 -2.97 5.73
C ALA A 206 0.99 -1.53 5.95
N CYS A 207 0.35 -0.56 5.30
CA CYS A 207 0.65 0.85 5.52
C CYS A 207 0.37 1.27 6.96
N LEU A 208 -0.82 0.97 7.49
CA LEU A 208 -1.22 1.40 8.84
C LEU A 208 -0.37 0.74 9.94
N ARG A 209 0.00 -0.53 9.76
CA ARG A 209 0.90 -1.24 10.69
C ARG A 209 2.31 -0.64 10.64
N ALA A 210 2.85 -0.39 9.45
CA ALA A 210 4.17 0.22 9.29
C ALA A 210 4.21 1.69 9.76
N GLN A 211 3.08 2.40 9.69
CA GLN A 211 2.97 3.80 10.13
C GLN A 211 3.08 3.96 11.66
N THR A 212 2.53 3.00 12.41
CA THR A 212 2.31 3.04 13.87
C THR A 212 1.27 4.10 14.32
N GLY A 213 0.83 4.03 15.59
CA GLY A 213 -0.10 5.00 16.19
C GLY A 213 -1.57 4.91 15.76
N VAL A 214 -1.93 3.93 14.91
CA VAL A 214 -3.27 3.83 14.27
C VAL A 214 -3.90 2.43 14.43
N ALA A 215 -3.74 1.82 15.60
CA ALA A 215 -4.23 0.46 15.88
C ALA A 215 -5.74 0.26 15.61
N PRO A 216 -6.65 1.21 15.92
CA PRO A 216 -8.07 1.07 15.58
C PRO A 216 -8.32 0.94 14.06
N GLN A 217 -7.52 1.63 13.24
CA GLN A 217 -7.60 1.55 11.80
C GLN A 217 -7.06 0.21 11.30
N VAL A 218 -5.93 -0.27 11.82
CA VAL A 218 -5.40 -1.62 11.52
C VAL A 218 -6.47 -2.69 11.81
N LEU A 219 -7.08 -2.64 13.00
CA LEU A 219 -8.14 -3.57 13.40
C LEU A 219 -9.31 -3.54 12.41
N SER A 220 -9.74 -2.34 12.01
CA SER A 220 -10.86 -2.17 11.09
C SER A 220 -10.56 -2.79 9.70
N HIS A 221 -9.34 -2.66 9.20
CA HIS A 221 -8.95 -3.24 7.91
C HIS A 221 -8.67 -4.74 7.97
N VAL A 222 -8.24 -5.28 9.13
CA VAL A 222 -8.19 -6.74 9.35
C VAL A 222 -9.59 -7.34 9.25
N PHE A 223 -10.58 -6.75 9.94
CA PHE A 223 -11.98 -7.18 9.78
C PHE A 223 -12.48 -6.99 8.34
N GLY A 224 -12.11 -5.90 7.68
CA GLY A 224 -12.44 -5.65 6.28
C GLY A 224 -11.89 -6.70 5.31
N LEU A 225 -10.70 -7.23 5.58
CA LEU A 225 -10.13 -8.35 4.83
C LEU A 225 -10.94 -9.62 5.04
N ARG A 226 -11.28 -9.98 6.29
CA ARG A 226 -12.11 -11.18 6.57
C ARG A 226 -13.46 -11.13 5.89
N LYS A 227 -14.10 -9.96 5.92
CA LYS A 227 -15.39 -9.73 5.27
C LYS A 227 -15.34 -9.91 3.76
N ALA A 228 -14.19 -9.73 3.11
CA ALA A 228 -14.06 -10.00 1.68
C ALA A 228 -14.34 -11.47 1.37
N LEU A 229 -13.95 -12.38 2.27
CA LEU A 229 -14.26 -13.80 2.16
C LEU A 229 -15.76 -14.07 2.33
N GLU A 230 -16.37 -13.44 3.34
CA GLU A 230 -17.79 -13.65 3.70
C GLU A 230 -18.78 -13.17 2.64
N ASP A 231 -18.51 -12.06 1.94
CA ASP A 231 -19.38 -11.54 0.86
C ASP A 231 -19.03 -12.07 -0.53
N GLY A 232 -17.98 -12.89 -0.65
CA GLY A 232 -17.51 -13.38 -1.94
C GLY A 232 -16.84 -12.33 -2.84
N SER A 233 -16.61 -11.11 -2.35
CA SER A 233 -15.97 -10.05 -3.14
C SER A 233 -14.50 -10.34 -3.49
N TRP A 234 -13.91 -11.37 -2.87
CA TRP A 234 -12.59 -11.89 -3.23
C TRP A 234 -12.55 -12.65 -4.56
N VAL A 235 -13.68 -13.13 -5.09
CA VAL A 235 -13.70 -14.05 -6.26
C VAL A 235 -13.20 -13.38 -7.55
N GLU A 236 -13.37 -12.06 -7.65
CA GLU A 236 -12.90 -11.28 -8.81
C GLU A 236 -11.42 -10.88 -8.71
N ASP A 237 -10.74 -11.22 -7.61
CA ASP A 237 -9.32 -10.92 -7.40
C ASP A 237 -8.40 -12.03 -7.94
N ALA A 238 -7.09 -11.79 -7.82
CA ALA A 238 -6.05 -12.76 -8.19
C ALA A 238 -5.89 -13.94 -7.20
N GLU A 239 -6.68 -13.99 -6.13
CA GLU A 239 -6.56 -15.04 -5.11
C GLU A 239 -7.28 -16.34 -5.50
N THR A 240 -6.70 -17.46 -5.07
CA THR A 240 -7.43 -18.74 -5.05
C THR A 240 -8.33 -18.79 -3.81
N GLU A 241 -9.32 -19.68 -3.81
CA GLU A 241 -10.17 -19.89 -2.62
C GLU A 241 -9.35 -20.25 -1.38
N ALA A 242 -8.33 -21.11 -1.55
CA ALA A 242 -7.43 -21.51 -0.48
C ALA A 242 -6.63 -20.32 0.07
N GLY A 243 -6.06 -19.51 -0.82
CA GLY A 243 -5.32 -18.29 -0.46
C GLY A 243 -6.19 -17.26 0.24
N ALA A 244 -7.39 -16.98 -0.29
CA ALA A 244 -8.35 -16.06 0.31
C ALA A 244 -8.80 -16.51 1.71
N LYS A 245 -9.12 -17.81 1.87
CA LYS A 245 -9.47 -18.40 3.17
C LYS A 245 -8.34 -18.26 4.19
N TRP A 246 -7.10 -18.53 3.77
CA TRP A 246 -5.95 -18.42 4.64
C TRP A 246 -5.66 -16.97 5.02
N LEU A 247 -5.64 -16.03 4.06
CA LEU A 247 -5.45 -14.60 4.35
C LEU A 247 -6.50 -14.02 5.31
N ALA A 248 -7.72 -14.54 5.28
CA ALA A 248 -8.81 -14.16 6.18
C ALA A 248 -8.78 -14.90 7.54
N SER A 249 -7.87 -15.84 7.76
CA SER A 249 -7.76 -16.58 9.03
C SER A 249 -6.97 -15.81 10.08
N GLU A 250 -6.99 -16.30 11.33
CA GLU A 250 -6.13 -15.80 12.41
C GLU A 250 -4.64 -15.90 12.03
N GLU A 251 -4.23 -17.03 11.47
CA GLU A 251 -2.86 -17.31 11.03
C GLU A 251 -2.44 -16.37 9.90
N GLY A 252 -3.29 -16.18 8.88
CA GLY A 252 -3.00 -15.26 7.77
C GLY A 252 -2.91 -13.81 8.23
N ASN A 253 -3.81 -13.36 9.12
CA ASN A 253 -3.74 -12.00 9.66
C ASN A 253 -2.51 -11.79 10.54
N ARG A 254 -2.15 -12.77 11.37
CA ARG A 254 -0.89 -12.77 12.11
C ARG A 254 0.30 -12.67 11.16
N TRP A 255 0.34 -13.49 10.12
CA TRP A 255 1.40 -13.46 9.11
C TRP A 255 1.51 -12.10 8.42
N ILE A 256 0.39 -11.44 8.09
CA ILE A 256 0.41 -10.10 7.49
C ILE A 256 1.12 -9.11 8.44
N LEU A 257 0.70 -9.07 9.72
CA LEU A 257 1.27 -8.15 10.70
C LEU A 257 2.75 -8.43 10.97
N GLU A 258 3.11 -9.69 11.17
CA GLU A 258 4.51 -10.10 11.42
C GLU A 258 5.40 -9.87 10.20
N SER A 259 4.88 -10.02 8.97
CA SER A 259 5.63 -9.72 7.75
C SER A 259 5.92 -8.22 7.62
N VAL A 260 4.95 -7.38 7.98
CA VAL A 260 5.15 -5.91 8.02
C VAL A 260 6.18 -5.56 9.08
N ASP A 261 6.08 -6.14 10.28
CA ASP A 261 7.03 -5.91 11.36
C ASP A 261 8.46 -6.30 10.95
N ARG A 262 8.65 -7.42 10.24
CA ARG A 262 9.96 -7.83 9.70
C ARG A 262 10.54 -6.84 8.70
N ILE A 263 9.71 -6.26 7.84
CA ILE A 263 10.14 -5.21 6.89
C ILE A 263 10.52 -3.94 7.64
N VAL A 264 9.70 -3.52 8.61
CA VAL A 264 9.95 -2.34 9.45
C VAL A 264 11.24 -2.51 10.26
N GLU A 265 11.42 -3.67 10.89
CA GLU A 265 12.62 -3.99 11.67
C GLU A 265 13.89 -3.94 10.81
N ALA A 266 13.84 -4.54 9.62
CA ALA A 266 14.97 -4.54 8.71
C ALA A 266 15.30 -3.13 8.21
N ILE A 267 14.32 -2.39 7.70
CA ILE A 267 14.56 -1.05 7.13
C ILE A 267 14.89 -0.03 8.24
N GLY A 268 14.21 -0.12 9.37
CA GLY A 268 14.42 0.71 10.55
C GLY A 268 15.66 0.36 11.36
N GLN A 269 16.36 -0.73 11.02
CA GLN A 269 17.56 -1.21 11.73
C GLN A 269 17.32 -1.36 13.25
N GLY A 270 16.14 -1.84 13.64
CA GLY A 270 15.74 -1.99 15.04
C GLY A 270 15.25 -0.72 15.74
N GLU A 271 15.29 0.45 15.10
CA GLU A 271 14.69 1.69 15.63
C GLU A 271 13.16 1.76 15.42
N GLY A 272 12.57 0.73 14.81
CA GLY A 272 11.17 0.70 14.44
C GLY A 272 10.83 1.60 13.25
N SER A 273 9.57 2.04 13.18
CA SER A 273 9.09 2.87 12.07
C SER A 273 9.73 4.26 12.05
N ASN A 274 10.14 4.70 10.87
CA ASN A 274 10.60 6.08 10.66
C ASN A 274 9.44 7.06 10.35
N PHE A 275 8.19 6.59 10.43
CA PHE A 275 7.01 7.43 10.18
C PHE A 275 6.59 8.15 11.46
N ALA A 276 6.29 7.35 12.49
CA ALA A 276 6.11 7.80 13.86
C ALA A 276 6.92 6.85 14.73
N PRO A 277 8.22 7.16 14.99
CA PRO A 277 9.03 6.32 15.84
C PRO A 277 8.36 6.26 17.21
N GLY A 278 8.09 5.05 17.69
CA GLY A 278 7.54 4.86 19.03
C GLY A 278 8.46 5.49 20.07
N PHE A 279 7.90 5.89 21.21
CA PHE A 279 8.75 6.27 22.34
C PHE A 279 9.63 5.07 22.67
N ALA A 280 10.96 5.28 22.71
CA ALA A 280 11.86 4.30 23.31
C ALA A 280 11.29 3.99 24.70
N ALA A 281 10.91 2.72 24.93
CA ALA A 281 10.57 2.29 26.28
C ALA A 281 11.77 2.66 27.14
N LYS A 282 11.56 3.54 28.13
CA LYS A 282 12.58 3.79 29.14
C LYS A 282 12.76 2.45 29.86
N LEU A 283 13.81 1.71 29.47
CA LEU A 283 14.34 0.60 30.25
C LEU A 283 14.84 1.13 31.59
#